data_AF-A0A1G7W3Y0-F1
#
_entry.id   AF-A0A1G7W3Y0-F1
#
_cell.length_a   1.000
_cell.length_b   1.000
_cell.length_c   1.000
_cell.angle_alpha   90.00
_cell.angle_beta   90.00
_cell.angle_gamma   90.00
#
_symmetry.space_group_name_H-M   'P 1'
#
loop_
_entity.id
_entity.type
_entity.pdbx_description
1 polymer ?
#
loop_
_entity_poly.entity_id
_entity_poly.type
_entity_poly.pdbx_seq_one_letter_code
_entity_poly.pdbx_strand_id
1 'polypeptide(L)'
;MLSVKTLHTFSSRNAKLFRKIGIYIIVVTILISYTVLRFESGSQTIAHLSLTPVIYMLLAFVMAEIFKEGENLRAENDLTI
;
A
#
# COMPACT_ATOMS: atom_id res chain seq x y z
N MET A 1 5.30 31.32 -4.12
CA MET A 1 5.78 30.26 -5.04
C MET A 1 6.31 28.98 -4.35
N LEU A 2 6.83 28.99 -3.11
CA LEU A 2 7.30 27.75 -2.45
C LEU A 2 6.18 26.73 -2.13
N SER A 3 5.02 27.20 -1.67
CA SER A 3 3.93 26.36 -1.14
C SER A 3 3.33 25.37 -2.15
N VAL A 4 3.22 25.76 -3.43
CA VAL A 4 2.60 24.93 -4.48
C VAL A 4 3.53 23.78 -4.90
N LYS A 5 4.84 24.04 -5.00
CA LYS A 5 5.87 23.03 -5.31
C LYS A 5 6.00 21.96 -4.23
N THR A 6 5.90 22.34 -2.96
CA THR A 6 5.94 21.39 -1.83
C THR A 6 4.76 20.43 -1.85
N LEU A 7 3.60 20.89 -2.28
CA LEU A 7 2.37 20.10 -2.31
C LEU A 7 2.36 19.07 -3.47
N HIS A 8 2.95 19.42 -4.62
CA HIS A 8 3.16 18.47 -5.75
C HIS A 8 4.09 17.33 -5.34
N THR A 9 5.16 17.71 -4.64
CA THR A 9 6.14 16.75 -4.12
C THR A 9 5.50 15.85 -3.06
N PHE A 10 4.60 16.37 -2.24
CA PHE A 10 3.87 15.62 -1.23
C PHE A 10 2.93 14.57 -1.86
N SER A 11 2.07 14.96 -2.80
CA SER A 11 1.10 14.03 -3.40
C SER A 11 1.79 12.92 -4.20
N SER A 12 2.73 13.28 -5.09
CA SER A 12 3.47 12.32 -5.90
C SER A 12 4.29 11.34 -5.05
N ARG A 13 4.90 11.83 -3.96
CA ARG A 13 5.65 10.99 -3.03
C ARG A 13 4.73 10.07 -2.25
N ASN A 14 3.58 10.55 -1.78
CA ASN A 14 2.61 9.75 -1.05
C ASN A 14 2.02 8.64 -1.92
N ALA A 15 1.65 8.93 -3.18
CA ALA A 15 1.20 7.89 -4.11
C ALA A 15 2.21 6.74 -4.25
N LYS A 16 3.50 7.07 -4.41
CA LYS A 16 4.58 6.08 -4.48
C LYS A 16 4.76 5.32 -3.16
N LEU A 17 4.67 6.00 -2.02
CA LEU A 17 4.83 5.38 -0.70
C LEU A 17 3.66 4.43 -0.39
N PHE A 18 2.42 4.84 -0.63
CA PHE A 18 1.24 3.99 -0.43
C PHE A 18 1.26 2.75 -1.33
N ARG A 19 1.72 2.89 -2.57
CA ARG A 19 1.93 1.73 -3.46
C ARG A 19 3.00 0.77 -2.91
N LYS A 20 4.09 1.27 -2.35
CA LYS A 20 5.11 0.44 -1.68
C LYS A 20 4.56 -0.23 -0.42
N ILE A 21 3.76 0.47 0.38
CA ILE A 21 3.10 -0.09 1.57
C ILE A 21 2.20 -1.26 1.16
N GLY A 22 1.38 -1.11 0.11
CA GLY A 22 0.55 -2.20 -0.42
C GLY A 22 1.39 -3.43 -0.78
N ILE A 23 2.54 -3.25 -1.44
CA ILE A 23 3.46 -4.35 -1.77
C ILE A 23 4.05 -4.99 -0.51
N TYR A 24 4.47 -4.22 0.49
CA TYR A 24 4.96 -4.79 1.74
C TYR A 24 3.90 -5.58 2.48
N ILE A 25 2.64 -5.13 2.46
CA ILE A 25 1.53 -5.87 3.05
C ILE A 25 1.31 -7.20 2.32
N ILE A 26 1.49 -7.28 0.98
CA ILE A 26 1.45 -8.56 0.25
C ILE A 26 2.51 -9.52 0.78
N VAL A 27 3.75 -9.07 0.89
CA VAL A 27 4.87 -9.90 1.37
C VAL A 27 4.58 -10.40 2.79
N VAL A 28 4.15 -9.51 3.68
CA VAL A 28 3.78 -9.88 5.06
C VAL A 28 2.62 -10.86 5.07
N THR A 29 1.60 -10.66 4.24
CA THR A 29 0.43 -11.55 4.14
C THR A 29 0.85 -12.96 3.76
N ILE A 30 1.76 -13.11 2.81
CA ILE A 30 2.28 -14.42 2.40
C ILE A 30 3.07 -15.05 3.55
N LEU A 31 3.95 -14.28 4.21
CA LEU A 31 4.76 -14.78 5.32
C LEU A 31 3.92 -15.29 6.49
N ILE A 32 2.88 -14.54 6.89
CA ILE A 32 2.01 -14.94 8.00
C ILE A 32 1.00 -16.03 7.59
N SER A 33 0.74 -16.20 6.29
CA SER A 33 -0.22 -17.20 5.82
C SER A 33 0.24 -18.63 6.05
N TYR A 34 1.54 -18.83 6.30
CA TYR A 34 2.15 -20.13 6.46
C TYR A 34 2.77 -20.29 7.86
N THR A 35 2.24 -21.24 8.63
CA THR A 35 2.78 -21.57 9.96
C THR A 35 3.13 -23.04 10.02
N VAL A 36 4.34 -23.34 10.49
CA VAL A 36 4.80 -24.71 10.76
C VAL A 36 5.00 -24.87 12.24
N LEU A 37 4.22 -25.77 12.84
CA LEU A 37 4.38 -26.17 14.23
C LEU A 37 5.17 -27.48 14.25
N ARG A 38 6.36 -27.46 14.85
CA ARG A 38 7.17 -28.66 15.09
C ARG A 38 6.95 -29.14 16.52
N PHE A 39 6.54 -30.39 16.65
CA PHE A 39 6.40 -31.10 17.91
C PHE A 39 7.44 -32.23 17.97
N GLU A 40 7.76 -32.72 19.17
CA GLU A 40 8.73 -33.81 19.34
C GLU A 40 8.33 -35.09 18.57
N SER A 41 7.04 -35.32 18.35
CA SER A 41 6.49 -36.50 17.68
C SER A 41 5.93 -36.24 16.28
N GLY A 42 6.20 -35.08 15.66
CA GLY A 42 5.75 -34.77 14.30
C GLY A 42 5.65 -33.29 13.97
N SER A 43 5.32 -32.95 12.72
CA SER A 43 5.09 -31.57 12.29
C SER A 43 3.67 -31.38 11.78
N GLN A 44 3.03 -30.29 12.17
CA GLN A 44 1.78 -29.83 11.56
C GLN A 44 2.03 -28.55 10.77
N THR A 45 1.53 -28.54 9.55
CA THR A 45 1.58 -27.37 8.66
C THR A 45 0.18 -26.80 8.55
N ILE A 46 0.03 -25.52 8.88
CA ILE A 46 -1.24 -24.81 8.83
C ILE A 46 -1.08 -23.66 7.85
N ALA A 47 -1.92 -23.66 6.81
CA ALA A 47 -2.06 -22.52 5.90
C ALA A 47 -3.37 -21.80 6.26
N HIS A 48 -3.27 -20.55 6.70
CA HIS A 48 -4.43 -19.72 7.02
C HIS A 48 -4.24 -18.32 6.46
N LEU A 49 -5.10 -17.93 5.52
CA LEU A 49 -5.07 -16.58 4.96
C LEU A 49 -6.02 -15.67 5.75
N SER A 50 -5.46 -14.71 6.46
CA SER A 50 -6.25 -13.64 7.09
C SER A 50 -6.67 -12.61 6.06
N LEU A 51 -7.96 -12.25 6.05
CA LEU A 51 -8.52 -11.21 5.17
C LEU A 51 -8.14 -9.79 5.61
N THR A 52 -7.85 -9.58 6.89
CA THR A 52 -7.51 -8.26 7.45
C THR A 52 -6.33 -7.57 6.73
N PRO A 53 -5.16 -8.20 6.57
CA PRO A 53 -4.05 -7.59 5.84
C PRO A 53 -4.36 -7.41 4.35
N VAL A 54 -5.18 -8.28 3.75
CA VAL A 54 -5.64 -8.11 2.36
C VAL A 54 -6.49 -6.85 2.21
N ILE A 55 -7.36 -6.55 3.19
CA ILE A 55 -8.14 -5.31 3.21
C ILE A 55 -7.21 -4.09 3.34
N TYR A 56 -6.20 -4.13 4.21
CA TYR A 56 -5.24 -3.04 4.35
C TYR A 56 -4.40 -2.82 3.09
N MET A 57 -4.03 -3.89 2.39
CA MET A 57 -3.38 -3.80 1.08
C MET A 57 -4.27 -3.06 0.07
N LEU A 58 -5.55 -3.42 -0.03
CA LEU A 58 -6.50 -2.77 -0.94
C LEU A 58 -6.66 -1.29 -0.60
N LEU A 59 -6.83 -0.96 0.68
CA LEU A 59 -6.92 0.43 1.13
C LEU A 59 -5.64 1.22 0.80
N ALA A 60 -4.46 0.62 0.96
CA ALA A 60 -3.20 1.27 0.58
C ALA A 60 -3.14 1.56 -0.92
N PHE A 61 -3.59 0.64 -1.78
CA PHE A 61 -3.66 0.89 -3.23
C PHE A 61 -4.70 1.94 -3.61
N VAL A 62 -5.88 1.94 -2.98
CA VAL A 62 -6.90 2.97 -3.17
C VAL A 62 -6.34 4.35 -2.81
N MET A 63 -5.67 4.48 -1.67
CA MET A 63 -5.02 5.72 -1.28
C MET A 63 -3.95 6.16 -2.29
N ALA A 64 -3.16 5.22 -2.81
CA ALA A 64 -2.15 5.52 -3.82
C ALA A 64 -2.76 6.11 -5.10
N GLU A 65 -3.89 5.57 -5.57
CA GLU A 65 -4.59 6.10 -6.74
C GLU A 65 -5.27 7.45 -6.44
N ILE A 66 -5.87 7.63 -5.26
CA ILE A 66 -6.45 8.93 -4.85
C ILE A 66 -5.40 10.04 -4.89
N PHE A 67 -4.19 9.82 -4.35
CA PHE A 67 -3.13 10.83 -4.39
C PHE A 67 -2.63 11.09 -5.83
N LYS A 68 -2.55 10.06 -6.65
CA LYS A 68 -2.13 10.19 -8.05
C LYS A 68 -3.14 10.98 -8.88
N GLU A 69 -4.42 10.68 -8.74
CA GLU A 69 -5.50 11.34 -9.47
C GLU A 69 -5.73 12.76 -8.97
N GLY A 70 -5.65 12.99 -7.66
CA GLY A 70 -5.66 14.33 -7.07
C GLY A 70 -4.51 15.21 -7.56
N GLU A 71 -3.33 14.63 -7.85
CA GLU A 71 -2.23 15.39 -8.45
C GLU A 71 -2.51 15.73 -9.92
N ASN A 72 -3.07 14.80 -10.70
CA ASN A 72 -3.41 15.04 -12.10
C ASN A 72 -4.44 16.16 -12.25
N LEU A 73 -5.53 16.11 -11.47
CA LEU A 73 -6.58 17.14 -11.49
C LEU A 73 -6.03 18.53 -11.14
N ARG A 74 -5.07 18.59 -10.23
CA ARG A 74 -4.44 19.85 -9.83
C ARG A 74 -3.46 20.36 -10.88
N ALA A 75 -2.69 19.48 -11.51
CA ALA A 75 -1.80 19.84 -12.61
C ALA A 75 -2.57 20.36 -13.82
N GLU A 76 -3.74 19.77 -14.11
CA GLU A 76 -4.65 20.27 -15.14
C GLU A 76 -5.17 21.67 -14.77
N ASN A 77 -5.65 21.86 -13.55
CA ASN A 77 -6.14 23.17 -13.09
C ASN A 77 -5.05 24.27 -13.06
N ASP A 78 -3.78 23.93 -12.77
CA ASP A 78 -2.66 24.87 -12.83
C ASP A 78 -2.28 25.27 -14.28
N LEU A 79 -2.66 24.48 -15.30
CA LEU A 79 -2.41 24.77 -16.72
C LEU A 79 -3.51 25.63 -17.37
N THR A 80 -4.71 25.67 -16.78
CA THR A 80 -5.86 26.40 -17.33
C THR A 80 -6.03 27.82 -16.78
N ILE A 81 -5.20 28.23 -15.81
CA ILE A 81 -5.17 29.60 -15.24
C ILE A 81 -4.07 30.42 -15.89
#